data_AF-A0A7S4M124-F1
#
_entry.id   AF-A0A7S4M124-F1
#
_cell.length_a   1.000
_cell.length_b   1.000
_cell.length_c   1.000
_cell.angle_alpha   90.00
_cell.angle_beta   90.00
_cell.angle_gamma   90.00
#
_symmetry.space_group_name_H-M   'P 1'
#
loop_
_entity.id
_entity.type
_entity.pdbx_description
1 polymer ?
#
loop_
_entity_poly.entity_id
_entity_poly.type
_entity_poly.pdbx_seq_one_letter_code
_entity_poly.pdbx_strand_id
1 'polypeptide(L)'
;AGQQKSVGFSLISNNAILCTNLRVGRPRELRLNREEIFSGAVCRGLSDDYKASCAGKHVVVLGMGTFAIEIMRTSFERGAVHVSLLCRRRGTACPQIVDWVNFVRPINAEARHEPAGDLVVLSYWQMAYDKSAAVRPECWREGGLKP
;
A
#
# COMPACT_ATOMS: atom_id res chain seq x y z
N ALA A 1 3.10 -27.82 -4.05
CA ALA A 1 3.04 -27.25 -2.69
C ALA A 1 4.15 -27.88 -1.86
N GLY A 2 5.27 -27.17 -1.66
CA GLY A 2 6.34 -27.62 -0.77
C GLY A 2 6.09 -27.07 0.62
N GLN A 3 5.70 -27.92 1.58
CA GLN A 3 5.75 -27.55 2.99
C GLN A 3 7.21 -27.36 3.38
N GLN A 4 7.62 -26.11 3.55
CA GLN A 4 8.91 -25.77 4.13
C GLN A 4 8.83 -26.16 5.62
N LYS A 5 9.35 -27.34 5.97
CA LYS A 5 9.50 -27.76 7.37
C LYS A 5 10.35 -26.71 8.07
N SER A 6 9.79 -25.99 9.04
CA SER A 6 10.56 -25.11 9.90
C SER A 6 11.54 -25.96 10.68
N VAL A 7 12.82 -25.89 10.34
CA VAL A 7 13.88 -26.49 11.16
C VAL A 7 14.00 -25.60 12.39
N GLY A 8 13.47 -26.07 13.51
CA GLY A 8 13.64 -25.39 14.78
C GLY A 8 15.12 -25.37 15.15
N PHE A 9 15.63 -24.21 15.57
CA PHE A 9 16.95 -24.08 16.18
C PHE A 9 16.80 -23.40 17.53
N SER A 10 17.75 -23.65 18.43
CA SER A 10 17.81 -23.03 19.75
C SER A 10 19.19 -22.41 19.94
N LEU A 11 19.23 -21.23 20.54
CA LEU A 11 20.44 -20.50 20.89
C LEU A 11 20.27 -19.93 22.30
N ILE A 12 21.34 -19.99 23.09
CA ILE A 12 21.41 -19.34 24.41
C ILE A 12 21.99 -17.95 24.20
N SER A 13 21.30 -16.92 24.70
CA SER A 13 21.78 -15.55 24.70
C SER A 13 21.43 -14.87 26.02
N ASN A 14 22.30 -13.98 26.49
CA ASN A 14 22.01 -13.13 27.63
C ASN A 14 20.92 -12.09 27.31
N ASN A 15 20.84 -11.65 26.04
CA ASN A 15 19.86 -10.66 25.58
C ASN A 15 19.42 -10.97 24.15
N ALA A 16 18.14 -10.76 23.85
CA ALA A 16 17.62 -10.81 22.48
C ALA A 16 16.88 -9.51 22.18
N ILE A 17 17.22 -8.86 21.05
CA ILE A 17 16.53 -7.67 20.56
C ILE A 17 15.72 -8.08 19.34
N LEU A 18 14.39 -7.93 19.43
CA LEU A 18 13.47 -8.26 18.35
C LEU A 18 13.06 -6.99 17.61
N CYS A 19 13.68 -6.74 16.46
CA CYS A 19 13.34 -5.61 15.58
C CYS A 19 12.22 -6.00 14.60
N THR A 20 11.05 -6.39 15.11
CA THR A 20 9.89 -6.72 14.26
C THR A 20 9.10 -5.46 13.92
N ASN A 21 8.68 -5.34 12.65
CA ASN A 21 7.78 -4.28 12.23
C ASN A 21 6.35 -4.61 12.70
N LEU A 22 5.89 -3.94 13.76
CA LEU A 22 4.53 -4.12 14.30
C LEU A 22 3.43 -3.53 13.41
N ARG A 23 3.77 -2.79 12.33
CA ARG A 23 2.79 -2.09 11.48
C ARG A 23 2.13 -2.99 10.44
N VAL A 24 2.71 -4.16 10.15
CA VAL A 24 2.12 -5.12 9.21
C VAL A 24 1.44 -6.23 9.99
N GLY A 25 0.11 -6.12 10.11
CA GLY A 25 -0.71 -7.13 10.77
C GLY A 25 -0.69 -8.48 10.05
N ARG A 26 -1.32 -9.50 10.65
CA ARG A 26 -1.48 -10.80 10.00
C ARG A 26 -2.16 -10.65 8.64
N PRO A 27 -1.67 -11.32 7.59
CA PRO A 27 -2.33 -11.39 6.30
C PRO A 27 -3.82 -11.70 6.43
N ARG A 28 -4.67 -10.83 5.89
CA ARG A 28 -6.11 -11.07 5.89
C ARG A 28 -6.46 -12.05 4.79
N GLU A 29 -6.95 -13.23 5.15
CA GLU A 29 -7.54 -14.19 4.21
C GLU A 29 -8.91 -13.73 3.70
N LEU A 30 -9.10 -13.80 2.39
CA LEU A 30 -10.35 -13.48 1.70
C LEU A 30 -10.51 -14.52 0.60
N ARG A 31 -11.62 -15.27 0.66
CA ARG A 31 -12.12 -16.09 -0.45
C ARG A 31 -13.41 -15.47 -0.93
N LEU A 32 -13.52 -15.26 -2.23
CA LEU A 32 -14.75 -14.77 -2.83
C LEU A 32 -15.73 -15.93 -3.07
N ASN A 33 -17.03 -15.61 -3.06
CA ASN A 33 -18.04 -16.58 -3.46
C ASN A 33 -17.81 -16.95 -4.92
N ARG A 34 -17.72 -18.25 -5.20
CA ARG A 34 -17.49 -18.78 -6.54
C ARG A 34 -16.16 -18.31 -7.14
N GLU A 35 -15.12 -18.18 -6.34
CA GLU A 35 -13.77 -17.88 -6.83
C GLU A 35 -13.23 -19.01 -7.72
N GLU A 36 -13.65 -20.25 -7.47
CA GLU A 36 -13.23 -21.46 -8.18
C GLU A 36 -13.69 -21.55 -9.63
N ILE A 37 -14.74 -20.82 -10.02
CA ILE A 37 -15.20 -20.76 -11.42
C ILE A 37 -14.47 -19.68 -12.22
N PHE A 38 -13.64 -18.85 -11.57
CA PHE A 38 -12.85 -17.85 -12.28
C PHE A 38 -11.74 -18.55 -13.08
N SER A 39 -11.78 -18.40 -14.40
CA SER A 39 -10.83 -19.03 -15.32
C SER A 39 -9.45 -18.37 -15.35
N GLY A 40 -9.28 -17.24 -14.64
CA GLY A 40 -8.01 -16.51 -14.55
C GLY A 40 -7.19 -16.91 -13.32
N ALA A 41 -5.99 -16.34 -13.22
CA ALA A 41 -5.16 -16.53 -12.06
C ALA A 41 -5.69 -15.70 -10.88
N VAL A 42 -5.83 -16.34 -9.71
CA VAL A 42 -6.08 -15.66 -8.44
C VAL A 42 -4.81 -15.73 -7.59
N CYS A 43 -4.33 -14.57 -7.15
CA CYS A 43 -3.16 -14.41 -6.30
C CYS A 43 -3.46 -13.42 -5.18
N ARG A 44 -2.81 -13.57 -4.03
CA ARG A 44 -3.10 -12.74 -2.84
C ARG A 44 -2.32 -11.43 -2.87
N GLY A 45 -1.21 -11.38 -3.61
CA GLY A 45 -0.40 -10.17 -3.76
C GLY A 45 0.42 -9.86 -2.50
N LEU A 46 0.85 -10.90 -1.80
CA LEU A 46 1.63 -10.84 -0.57
C LEU A 46 2.97 -11.57 -0.76
N SER A 47 4.05 -10.88 -0.41
CA SER A 47 5.43 -11.38 -0.57
C SER A 47 5.68 -11.85 -2.02
N ASP A 48 6.15 -13.08 -2.21
CA ASP A 48 6.53 -13.61 -3.53
C ASP A 48 5.37 -14.27 -4.28
N ASP A 49 4.13 -14.19 -3.81
CA ASP A 49 3.02 -14.94 -4.40
C ASP A 49 2.49 -14.32 -5.71
N TYR A 50 2.84 -13.07 -6.01
CA TYR A 50 2.42 -12.37 -7.21
C TYR A 50 3.28 -12.78 -8.42
N LYS A 51 3.07 -14.00 -8.89
CA LYS A 51 3.79 -14.61 -10.03
C LYS A 51 2.94 -14.71 -11.31
N ALA A 52 1.72 -14.19 -11.29
CA ALA A 52 0.83 -14.25 -12.44
C ALA A 52 1.38 -13.45 -13.64
N SER A 53 1.24 -14.03 -14.83
CA SER A 53 1.53 -13.31 -16.07
C SER A 53 0.49 -12.21 -16.30
N CYS A 54 0.96 -10.99 -16.47
CA CYS A 54 0.11 -9.81 -16.67
C CYS A 54 0.07 -9.37 -18.14
N ALA A 55 1.05 -9.78 -18.96
CA ALA A 55 1.20 -9.32 -20.34
C ALA A 55 -0.06 -9.58 -21.17
N GLY A 56 -0.66 -8.52 -21.71
CA GLY A 56 -1.88 -8.62 -22.52
C GLY A 56 -3.15 -8.90 -21.72
N LYS A 57 -3.12 -8.84 -20.37
CA LYS A 57 -4.24 -9.20 -19.50
C LYS A 57 -4.90 -7.97 -18.86
N HIS A 58 -6.18 -8.14 -18.55
CA HIS A 58 -6.92 -7.25 -17.66
C HIS A 58 -6.75 -7.78 -16.23
N VAL A 59 -6.32 -6.92 -15.32
CA VAL A 59 -6.04 -7.28 -13.92
C VAL A 59 -7.03 -6.57 -13.01
N VAL A 60 -7.61 -7.30 -12.06
CA VAL A 60 -8.43 -6.72 -10.99
C VAL A 60 -7.67 -6.86 -9.67
N VAL A 61 -7.50 -5.74 -8.96
CA VAL A 61 -6.87 -5.71 -7.64
C VAL A 61 -7.92 -5.36 -6.60
N LEU A 62 -8.02 -6.16 -5.55
CA LEU A 62 -8.98 -5.92 -4.46
C LEU A 62 -8.34 -5.03 -3.39
N GLY A 63 -8.86 -3.82 -3.23
CA GLY A 63 -8.39 -2.81 -2.30
C GLY A 63 -7.66 -1.63 -2.97
N MET A 64 -7.33 -0.63 -2.15
CA MET A 64 -6.63 0.58 -2.58
C MET A 64 -5.61 1.03 -1.51
N GLY A 65 -5.11 0.09 -0.71
CA GLY A 65 -3.98 0.33 0.20
C GLY A 65 -2.65 0.36 -0.54
N THR A 66 -1.57 0.64 0.18
CA THR A 66 -0.20 0.70 -0.37
C THR A 66 0.16 -0.54 -1.18
N PHE A 67 -0.09 -1.75 -0.65
CA PHE A 67 0.15 -3.00 -1.39
C PHE A 67 -0.66 -3.10 -2.70
N ALA A 68 -1.92 -2.65 -2.71
CA ALA A 68 -2.75 -2.69 -3.91
C ALA A 68 -2.24 -1.73 -5.00
N ILE A 69 -1.75 -0.55 -4.60
CA ILE A 69 -1.14 0.42 -5.51
C ILE A 69 0.17 -0.13 -6.09
N GLU A 70 0.99 -0.79 -5.26
CA GLU A 70 2.23 -1.43 -5.73
C GLU A 70 1.95 -2.59 -6.68
N ILE A 71 0.92 -3.40 -6.42
CA ILE A 71 0.48 -4.46 -7.35
C ILE A 71 0.04 -3.82 -8.66
N MET A 72 -0.78 -2.76 -8.63
CA MET A 72 -1.21 -2.05 -9.83
C MET A 72 -0.02 -1.56 -10.68
N ARG A 73 0.96 -0.89 -10.04
CA ARG A 73 2.20 -0.47 -10.71
C ARG A 73 2.93 -1.68 -11.33
N THR A 74 3.12 -2.73 -10.55
CA THR A 74 3.80 -3.97 -10.98
C THR A 74 3.06 -4.66 -12.13
N SER A 75 1.73 -4.66 -12.14
CA SER A 75 0.91 -5.22 -13.22
C SER A 75 1.18 -4.49 -14.53
N PHE A 76 1.21 -3.16 -14.51
CA PHE A 76 1.52 -2.35 -15.69
C PHE A 76 2.95 -2.56 -16.18
N GLU A 77 3.94 -2.60 -15.27
CA GLU A 77 5.34 -2.91 -15.60
C GLU A 77 5.49 -4.29 -16.24
N ARG A 78 4.60 -5.22 -15.92
CA ARG A 78 4.53 -6.57 -16.51
C ARG A 78 3.63 -6.66 -17.75
N GLY A 79 3.19 -5.53 -18.30
CA GLY A 79 2.45 -5.47 -19.56
C GLY A 79 0.94 -5.69 -19.47
N ALA A 80 0.32 -5.50 -18.31
CA ALA A 80 -1.13 -5.46 -18.21
C ALA A 80 -1.71 -4.39 -19.14
N VAL A 81 -2.76 -4.72 -19.88
CA VAL A 81 -3.45 -3.77 -20.77
C VAL A 81 -4.40 -2.86 -20.00
N HIS A 82 -4.90 -3.34 -18.87
CA HIS A 82 -5.82 -2.61 -18.01
C HIS A 82 -5.73 -3.13 -16.57
N VAL A 83 -5.83 -2.23 -15.60
CA VAL A 83 -5.90 -2.57 -14.18
C VAL A 83 -7.08 -1.86 -13.53
N SER A 84 -7.99 -2.62 -12.92
CA SER A 84 -9.11 -2.11 -12.14
C SER A 84 -8.85 -2.29 -10.64
N LEU A 85 -8.88 -1.19 -9.87
CA LEU A 85 -8.87 -1.25 -8.41
C LEU A 85 -10.32 -1.35 -7.89
N LEU A 86 -10.70 -2.51 -7.35
CA LEU A 86 -11.99 -2.70 -6.70
C LEU A 86 -11.84 -2.45 -5.20
N CYS A 87 -12.36 -1.33 -4.71
CA CYS A 87 -12.22 -0.92 -3.31
C CYS A 87 -13.55 -0.47 -2.70
N ARG A 88 -13.69 -0.59 -1.36
CA ARG A 88 -14.84 -0.05 -0.63
C ARG A 88 -14.75 1.46 -0.37
N ARG A 89 -13.52 1.95 -0.24
CA ARG A 89 -13.19 3.35 0.04
C ARG A 89 -11.98 3.70 -0.81
N ARG A 90 -12.01 4.87 -1.45
CA ARG A 90 -10.86 5.34 -2.23
C ARG A 90 -9.79 5.82 -1.27
N GLY A 91 -8.58 5.33 -1.48
CA GLY A 91 -7.40 5.81 -0.78
C GLY A 91 -6.92 7.13 -1.36
N THR A 92 -6.10 7.84 -0.60
CA THR A 92 -5.28 8.93 -1.11
C THR A 92 -4.00 8.37 -1.72
N ALA A 93 -3.77 8.64 -3.00
CA ALA A 93 -2.46 8.52 -3.64
C ALA A 93 -1.93 9.92 -3.99
N CYS A 94 -0.66 10.19 -3.72
CA CYS A 94 0.03 11.39 -4.16
C CYS A 94 1.41 11.01 -4.74
N PRO A 95 1.99 11.81 -5.62
CA PRO A 95 3.38 11.67 -6.00
C PRO A 95 4.29 11.68 -4.76
N GLN A 96 5.26 10.76 -4.70
CA GLN A 96 6.20 10.65 -3.57
C GLN A 96 6.96 11.94 -3.29
N ILE A 97 7.18 12.79 -4.31
CA ILE A 97 7.82 14.10 -4.15
C ILE A 97 7.08 15.01 -3.16
N VAL A 98 5.77 14.85 -2.99
CA VAL A 98 5.02 15.62 -2.00
C VAL A 98 5.38 15.20 -0.57
N ASP A 99 5.75 13.93 -0.38
CA ASP A 99 6.26 13.43 0.90
C ASP A 99 7.66 13.99 1.21
N TRP A 100 8.40 14.48 0.21
CA TRP A 100 9.69 15.14 0.43
C TRP A 100 9.58 16.38 1.32
N VAL A 101 8.41 17.02 1.33
CA VAL A 101 8.07 18.12 2.23
C VAL A 101 8.13 17.69 3.69
N ASN A 102 7.91 16.42 4.04
CA ASN A 102 8.11 15.93 5.40
C ASN A 102 9.60 15.86 5.78
N PHE A 103 10.48 15.56 4.84
CA PHE A 103 11.92 15.39 5.09
C PHE A 103 12.70 16.70 5.13
N VAL A 104 12.30 17.71 4.35
CA VAL A 104 12.98 19.02 4.32
C VAL A 104 12.48 19.98 5.39
N ARG A 105 11.50 19.58 6.21
CA ARG A 105 11.01 20.40 7.33
C ARG A 105 12.08 20.54 8.39
N PRO A 106 12.42 21.78 8.79
CA PRO A 106 13.29 22.01 9.92
C PRO A 106 12.75 21.31 11.16
N ILE A 107 13.66 20.68 11.89
CA ILE A 107 13.40 20.15 13.23
C ILE A 107 13.78 21.26 14.22
N ASN A 108 12.90 21.57 15.16
CA ASN A 108 13.20 22.56 16.19
C ASN A 108 14.21 22.03 17.22
N ALA A 109 14.61 22.87 18.18
CA ALA A 109 15.60 22.50 19.19
C ALA A 109 15.15 21.31 20.06
N GLU A 110 13.84 21.04 20.13
CA GLU A 110 13.22 19.95 20.88
C GLU A 110 13.05 18.65 20.08
N ALA A 111 13.69 18.54 18.92
CA ALA A 111 13.58 17.39 18.02
C ALA A 111 12.14 17.15 17.48
N ARG A 112 11.35 18.21 17.32
CA ARG A 112 9.97 18.15 16.80
C ARG A 112 9.84 18.94 15.50
N HIS A 113 8.90 18.51 14.66
CA HIS A 113 8.47 19.30 13.52
C HIS A 113 7.43 20.35 13.95
N GLU A 114 7.41 21.50 13.26
CA GLU A 114 6.36 22.50 13.42
C GLU A 114 4.98 21.92 13.02
N PRO A 115 3.95 22.01 13.89
CA PRO A 115 2.62 21.43 13.63
C PRO A 115 1.94 21.98 12.36
N ALA A 116 2.27 23.21 11.97
CA ALA A 116 1.74 23.82 10.75
C ALA A 116 2.20 23.10 9.47
N GLY A 117 3.32 22.37 9.51
CA GLY A 117 3.83 21.67 8.33
C GLY A 117 2.85 20.64 7.81
N ASP A 118 2.12 19.95 8.68
CA ASP A 118 1.19 18.89 8.32
C ASP A 118 0.06 19.40 7.41
N LEU A 119 -0.38 20.63 7.66
CA LEU A 119 -1.31 21.37 6.81
C LEU A 119 -0.67 21.72 5.45
N VAL A 120 0.64 22.00 5.41
CA VAL A 120 1.36 22.25 4.17
C VAL A 120 1.40 21.00 3.28
N VAL A 121 1.72 19.81 3.81
CA VAL A 121 1.66 18.57 3.03
C VAL A 121 0.25 18.28 2.53
N LEU A 122 -0.76 18.45 3.38
CA LEU A 122 -2.15 18.27 2.98
C LEU A 122 -2.54 19.24 1.84
N SER A 123 -2.07 20.49 1.88
CA SER A 123 -2.33 21.46 0.82
C SER A 123 -1.72 21.04 -0.53
N TYR A 124 -0.49 20.50 -0.52
CA TYR A 124 0.12 19.97 -1.73
C TYR A 124 -0.58 18.73 -2.26
N TRP A 125 -1.09 17.86 -1.38
CA TRP A 125 -1.94 16.75 -1.79
C TRP A 125 -3.20 17.27 -2.51
N GLN A 126 -3.90 18.23 -1.91
CA GLN A 126 -5.10 18.84 -2.51
C GLN A 126 -4.80 19.46 -3.89
N MET A 127 -3.72 20.24 -3.99
CA MET A 127 -3.28 20.82 -5.26
C MET A 127 -2.96 19.76 -6.33
N ALA A 128 -2.34 18.64 -5.94
CA ALA A 128 -2.02 17.56 -6.87
C ALA A 128 -3.29 16.88 -7.43
N TYR A 129 -4.32 16.68 -6.60
CA TYR A 129 -5.62 16.16 -7.05
C TYR A 129 -6.29 17.14 -8.02
N ASP A 130 -6.30 18.41 -7.69
CA ASP A 130 -6.96 19.43 -8.50
C ASP A 130 -6.29 19.60 -9.87
N LYS A 131 -4.96 19.54 -9.93
CA LYS A 131 -4.20 19.61 -11.19
C LYS A 131 -4.29 18.35 -12.04
N SER A 132 -4.50 17.19 -11.43
CA SER A 132 -4.59 15.90 -12.14
C SER A 132 -6.00 15.54 -12.58
N ALA A 133 -7.01 16.35 -12.21
CA ALA A 133 -8.42 16.00 -12.33
C ALA A 133 -8.80 14.66 -11.66
N ALA A 134 -7.96 14.18 -10.73
CA ALA A 134 -8.24 12.97 -9.98
C ALA A 134 -9.44 13.20 -9.05
N VAL A 135 -10.29 12.19 -8.92
CA VAL A 135 -11.45 12.29 -8.04
C VAL A 135 -10.99 12.29 -6.58
N ARG A 136 -11.26 13.37 -5.86
CA ARG A 136 -10.89 13.52 -4.45
C ARG A 136 -11.45 12.36 -3.60
N PRO A 137 -10.69 11.83 -2.61
CA PRO A 137 -11.15 10.75 -1.73
C PRO A 137 -12.32 11.18 -0.83
N GLU A 138 -13.20 10.25 -0.47
CA GLU A 138 -14.39 10.57 0.32
C GLU A 138 -14.03 11.07 1.73
N CYS A 139 -12.97 10.51 2.33
CA CYS A 139 -12.52 10.82 3.68
C CYS A 139 -12.12 12.29 3.89
N TRP A 140 -11.80 13.03 2.82
CA TRP A 140 -11.50 14.46 2.90
C TRP A 140 -12.74 15.30 3.24
N ARG A 141 -13.92 14.89 2.79
CA ARG A 141 -15.18 15.55 3.13
C ARG A 141 -15.62 15.24 4.57
N GLU A 142 -15.23 14.08 5.07
CA GLU A 142 -15.58 13.59 6.40
C GLU A 142 -14.65 14.11 7.51
N GLY A 143 -13.63 14.92 7.16
CA GLY A 143 -12.63 15.42 8.12
C GLY A 143 -11.72 14.31 8.70
N GLY A 144 -11.74 13.13 8.10
CA GLY A 144 -11.07 11.94 8.62
C GLY A 144 -9.57 11.86 8.33
N LEU A 145 -9.04 12.76 7.48
CA LEU A 145 -7.62 12.85 7.22
C LEU A 145 -6.98 13.86 8.19
N LYS A 146 -6.39 13.34 9.26
CA LYS A 146 -5.41 14.07 10.06
C LYS A 146 -4.04 13.60 9.57
N PRO A 147 -3.13 14.52 9.18
CA PRO A 147 -1.75 14.16 8.88
C PRO A 147 -1.10 13.34 10.00
#